data_AF-A0AA43RN36-F1
#
_entry.id   AF-A0AA43RN36-F1
#
_cell.length_a   1.000
_cell.length_b   1.000
_cell.length_c   1.000
_cell.angle_alpha   90.00
_cell.angle_beta   90.00
_cell.angle_gamma   90.00
#
_symmetry.space_group_name_H-M   'P 1'
#
loop_
_entity.id
_entity.type
_entity.pdbx_description
1 polymer ?
#
loop_
_entity_poly.entity_id
_entity_poly.type
_entity_poly.pdbx_seq_one_letter_code
_entity_poly.pdbx_strand_id
1 'polypeptide(L)'
;MTRQDFIEYVDFLKRNPMGGKSPSQYHNQPPSDYGIWSMIANIENFITYLQRYGWEEAPLKPSRSLIYQEDRPKLEKKKITEYNYLNDNIWEQITNKIHLLDPQYVAYRYFIGGDWISFS
;
A
#
# COMPACT_ATOMS: atom_id res chain seq x y z
N MET A 1 23.65 -2.90 -1.78
CA MET A 1 22.81 -2.01 -2.60
C MET A 1 23.33 -0.58 -2.54
N THR A 2 23.47 0.06 -3.69
CA THR A 2 23.83 1.46 -3.85
C THR A 2 22.65 2.29 -4.38
N ARG A 3 22.83 3.61 -4.46
CA ARG A 3 21.86 4.50 -5.12
C ARG A 3 21.70 4.18 -6.61
N GLN A 4 22.79 3.79 -7.28
CA GLN A 4 22.78 3.41 -8.69
C GLN A 4 21.93 2.16 -8.92
N ASP A 5 22.08 1.15 -8.05
CA ASP A 5 21.27 -0.09 -8.11
C ASP A 5 19.77 0.21 -8.01
N PHE A 6 19.36 1.19 -7.18
CA PHE A 6 17.97 1.62 -7.09
C PHE A 6 17.47 2.28 -8.38
N ILE A 7 18.29 3.17 -8.98
CA ILE A 7 17.93 3.84 -10.23
C ILE A 7 17.74 2.82 -11.34
N GLU A 8 18.64 1.86 -11.45
CA GLU A 8 18.55 0.75 -12.41
C GLU A 8 17.31 -0.12 -12.17
N TYR A 9 16.96 -0.37 -10.91
CA TYR A 9 15.72 -1.06 -10.56
C TYR A 9 14.47 -0.30 -11.01
N VAL A 10 14.40 1.02 -10.77
CA VAL A 10 13.26 1.84 -11.21
C VAL A 10 13.19 1.89 -12.75
N ASP A 11 14.32 2.00 -13.42
CA ASP A 11 14.39 1.94 -14.89
C ASP A 11 13.93 0.58 -15.42
N PHE A 12 14.29 -0.51 -14.74
CA PHE A 12 13.79 -1.84 -15.04
C PHE A 12 12.26 -1.87 -14.92
N LEU A 13 11.68 -1.35 -13.85
CA LEU A 13 10.22 -1.30 -13.66
C LEU A 13 9.51 -0.52 -14.78
N LYS A 14 10.13 0.55 -15.29
CA LYS A 14 9.56 1.37 -16.37
C LYS A 14 9.61 0.71 -17.75
N ARG A 15 10.54 -0.22 -17.96
CA ARG A 15 10.76 -0.88 -19.28
C ARG A 15 10.13 -2.25 -19.39
N ASN A 16 9.73 -2.85 -18.27
CA ASN A 16 9.24 -4.21 -18.22
C ASN A 16 7.76 -4.26 -17.85
N PRO A 17 7.01 -5.24 -18.38
CA PRO A 17 5.63 -5.44 -17.99
C PRO A 17 5.49 -5.83 -16.51
N MET A 18 4.35 -5.47 -15.94
CA MET A 18 4.00 -5.81 -14.56
C MET A 18 3.65 -7.30 -14.39
N GLY A 19 3.60 -7.74 -13.14
CA GLY A 19 3.14 -9.08 -12.77
C GLY A 19 4.18 -10.21 -12.94
N GLY A 20 5.30 -9.96 -13.60
CA GLY A 20 6.39 -10.95 -13.75
C GLY A 20 5.86 -12.29 -14.27
N LYS A 21 6.23 -13.41 -13.63
CA LYS A 21 5.73 -14.75 -13.96
C LYS A 21 4.42 -15.13 -13.26
N SER A 22 3.86 -14.25 -12.44
CA SER A 22 2.62 -14.54 -11.69
C SER A 22 1.43 -14.56 -12.66
N PRO A 23 0.51 -15.55 -12.57
CA PRO A 23 -0.71 -15.58 -13.38
C PRO A 23 -1.78 -14.57 -12.90
N SER A 24 -1.38 -13.48 -12.25
CA SER A 24 -2.28 -12.46 -11.71
C SER A 24 -2.93 -11.62 -12.81
N GLN A 25 -3.99 -10.88 -12.46
CA GLN A 25 -4.60 -9.87 -13.32
C GLN A 25 -3.64 -8.77 -13.82
N TYR A 26 -2.47 -8.65 -13.19
CA TYR A 26 -1.42 -7.69 -13.57
C TYR A 26 -0.38 -8.29 -14.51
N HIS A 27 -0.45 -9.58 -14.86
CA HIS A 27 0.51 -10.25 -15.73
C HIS A 27 0.54 -9.63 -17.12
N ASN A 28 1.75 -9.32 -17.60
CA ASN A 28 2.02 -8.71 -18.90
C ASN A 28 1.34 -7.34 -19.13
N GLN A 29 0.79 -6.73 -18.07
CA GLN A 29 0.22 -5.38 -18.16
C GLN A 29 1.35 -4.35 -18.34
N PRO A 30 1.12 -3.27 -19.10
CA PRO A 30 2.11 -2.20 -19.22
C PRO A 30 2.42 -1.60 -17.85
N PRO A 31 3.65 -1.12 -17.62
CA PRO A 31 4.00 -0.47 -16.38
C PRO A 31 3.08 0.71 -16.09
N SER A 32 2.53 0.74 -14.88
CA SER A 32 1.67 1.83 -14.41
C SER A 32 2.38 2.63 -13.32
N ASP A 33 2.10 3.92 -13.23
CA ASP A 33 2.65 4.79 -12.18
C ASP A 33 2.33 4.26 -10.78
N TYR A 34 1.11 3.75 -10.57
CA TYR A 34 0.73 3.11 -9.31
C TYR A 34 1.55 1.85 -9.04
N GLY A 35 1.76 1.00 -10.04
CA GLY A 35 2.57 -0.20 -9.92
C GLY A 35 4.02 0.11 -9.56
N ILE A 36 4.64 1.07 -10.25
CA ILE A 36 6.00 1.54 -9.97
C ILE A 36 6.07 2.13 -8.56
N TRP A 37 5.12 2.99 -8.19
CA TRP A 37 5.04 3.59 -6.86
C TRP A 37 4.95 2.52 -5.76
N SER A 38 4.13 1.49 -5.95
CA SER A 38 3.97 0.38 -5.02
C SER A 38 5.25 -0.44 -4.87
N MET A 39 5.93 -0.73 -5.98
CA MET A 39 7.21 -1.46 -5.96
C MET A 39 8.32 -0.67 -5.23
N ILE A 40 8.40 0.65 -5.46
CA ILE A 40 9.34 1.52 -4.72
C ILE A 40 9.04 1.51 -3.21
N ALA A 41 7.76 1.58 -2.82
CA ALA A 41 7.37 1.50 -1.41
C ALA A 41 7.74 0.14 -0.79
N ASN A 42 7.52 -0.95 -1.53
CA ASN A 42 7.84 -2.30 -1.06
C ASN A 42 9.34 -2.51 -0.86
N ILE A 43 10.18 -2.06 -1.80
CA ILE A 43 11.64 -2.20 -1.65
C ILE A 43 12.17 -1.31 -0.52
N GLU A 44 11.64 -0.10 -0.33
CA GLU A 44 12.00 0.76 0.81
C GLU A 44 11.66 0.10 2.15
N ASN A 45 10.46 -0.49 2.27
CA ASN A 45 10.05 -1.24 3.45
C ASN A 45 10.94 -2.46 3.69
N PHE A 46 11.23 -3.23 2.63
CA PHE A 46 12.10 -4.41 2.72
C PHE A 46 13.49 -4.05 3.22
N ILE A 47 14.15 -3.05 2.63
CA ILE A 47 15.45 -2.54 3.08
C ILE A 47 15.39 -2.07 4.53
N THR A 48 14.36 -1.31 4.88
CA THR A 48 14.18 -0.78 6.23
C THR A 48 14.06 -1.92 7.26
N TYR A 49 13.37 -3.01 6.93
CA TYR A 49 13.31 -4.19 7.79
C TYR A 49 14.65 -4.90 7.91
N LEU A 50 15.35 -5.14 6.80
CA LEU A 50 16.69 -5.76 6.84
C LEU A 50 17.64 -4.97 7.74
N GLN A 51 17.64 -3.64 7.60
CA GLN A 51 18.45 -2.74 8.44
C GLN A 51 18.02 -2.79 9.91
N ARG A 52 16.72 -2.74 10.19
CA ARG A 52 16.18 -2.78 11.56
C ARG A 52 16.55 -4.06 12.30
N TYR A 53 16.61 -5.19 11.60
CA TYR A 53 16.97 -6.49 12.16
C TYR A 53 18.47 -6.81 12.04
N GLY A 54 19.30 -5.91 11.49
CA GLY A 54 20.75 -6.08 11.43
C GLY A 54 21.22 -7.21 10.52
N TRP A 55 20.49 -7.49 9.43
CA TRP A 55 20.86 -8.54 8.48
C TRP A 55 22.15 -8.18 7.74
N GLU A 56 23.02 -9.16 7.45
CA GLU A 56 24.33 -8.92 6.83
C GLU A 56 24.20 -8.35 5.41
N GLU A 57 23.15 -8.73 4.70
CA GLU A 57 22.86 -8.27 3.33
C GLU A 57 22.26 -6.86 3.30
N ALA A 58 21.93 -6.29 4.46
CA ALA A 58 21.32 -4.97 4.55
C ALA A 58 22.27 -3.90 4.00
N PRO A 59 21.77 -2.93 3.20
CA PRO A 59 22.59 -1.81 2.78
C PRO A 59 23.10 -1.03 3.99
N LEU A 60 24.38 -0.66 4.00
CA LEU A 60 24.96 0.17 5.07
C LEU A 60 24.35 1.57 5.11
N LYS A 61 23.94 2.10 3.96
CA LYS A 61 23.32 3.41 3.83
C LYS A 61 21.83 3.32 4.21
N PRO A 62 21.31 4.21 5.08
CA PRO A 62 19.89 4.22 5.43
C PRO A 62 18.98 4.29 4.20
N SER A 63 17.85 3.59 4.22
CA SER A 63 16.87 3.57 3.11
C SER A 63 16.53 4.96 2.57
N ARG A 64 16.32 5.94 3.46
CA ARG A 64 16.03 7.35 3.12
C ARG A 64 17.12 8.08 2.34
N SER A 65 18.35 7.56 2.32
CA SER A 65 19.47 8.10 1.53
C SER A 65 19.66 7.40 0.19
N LEU A 66 18.91 6.30 -0.03
CA LEU A 66 18.92 5.53 -1.26
C LEU A 66 17.68 5.83 -2.13
N ILE A 67 16.55 6.11 -1.47
CA ILE A 67 15.23 6.26 -2.07
C ILE A 67 14.66 7.62 -1.65
N TYR A 68 14.55 8.54 -2.60
CA TYR A 68 14.01 9.86 -2.37
C TYR A 68 12.53 9.94 -2.76
N GLN A 69 11.83 10.97 -2.26
CA GLN A 69 10.42 11.15 -2.58
C GLN A 69 10.20 11.46 -4.07
N GLU A 70 11.16 12.15 -4.69
CA GLU A 70 11.16 12.54 -6.10
C GLU A 70 11.30 11.34 -7.04
N ASP A 71 11.79 10.19 -6.54
CA ASP A 71 11.88 8.96 -7.33
C ASP A 71 10.51 8.32 -7.55
N ARG A 72 9.52 8.68 -6.73
CA ARG A 72 8.18 8.11 -6.80
C ARG A 72 7.37 8.82 -7.89
N PRO A 73 6.68 8.08 -8.77
CA PRO A 73 5.73 8.69 -9.70
C PRO A 73 4.68 9.51 -8.94
N LYS A 74 4.31 10.66 -9.51
CA LYS A 74 3.21 11.47 -8.96
C LYS A 74 1.89 10.81 -9.34
N LEU A 75 1.22 10.22 -8.35
CA LEU A 75 -0.09 9.62 -8.57
C LEU A 75 -1.16 10.70 -8.69
N GLU A 76 -2.00 10.59 -9.72
CA GLU A 76 -3.18 11.43 -9.83
C GLU A 76 -4.16 11.11 -8.70
N LYS A 77 -4.76 12.15 -8.12
CA LYS A 77 -5.82 11.97 -7.13
C LYS A 77 -7.05 11.43 -7.85
N LYS A 78 -7.61 10.34 -7.31
CA LYS A 78 -8.88 9.80 -7.80
C LYS A 78 -9.97 10.86 -7.76
N LYS A 79 -10.73 10.95 -8.85
CA LYS A 79 -11.90 11.84 -8.91
C LYS A 79 -13.02 11.29 -8.04
N ILE A 80 -13.89 12.18 -7.54
CA ILE A 80 -15.08 11.78 -6.75
C ILE A 80 -15.93 10.75 -7.51
N THR A 81 -15.99 10.85 -8.83
CA THR A 81 -16.74 9.93 -9.71
C THR A 81 -16.13 8.53 -9.83
N GLU A 82 -14.89 8.32 -9.40
CA GLU A 82 -14.18 7.04 -9.50
C GLU A 82 -14.30 6.19 -8.23
N TYR A 83 -14.94 6.73 -7.18
CA TYR A 83 -15.25 5.97 -5.98
C TYR A 83 -16.51 5.15 -6.21
N ASN A 84 -16.42 3.85 -5.99
CA ASN A 84 -17.59 2.99 -5.91
C ASN A 84 -18.27 3.24 -4.57
N TYR A 85 -19.47 3.81 -4.61
CA TYR A 85 -20.30 3.98 -3.43
C TYR A 85 -21.03 2.68 -3.12
N LEU A 86 -21.09 2.32 -1.83
CA LEU A 86 -21.96 1.26 -1.36
C LEU A 86 -23.41 1.73 -1.52
N ASN A 87 -24.28 0.84 -1.99
CA ASN A 87 -25.72 1.11 -2.01
C ASN A 87 -26.23 1.26 -0.58
N ASP A 88 -27.11 2.23 -0.33
CA ASP A 88 -27.68 2.53 0.98
C ASP A 88 -28.29 1.29 1.66
N ASN A 89 -28.93 0.40 0.90
CA ASN A 89 -29.49 -0.84 1.44
C ASN A 89 -28.38 -1.77 1.99
N ILE A 90 -27.27 -1.91 1.27
CA ILE A 90 -26.12 -2.71 1.74
C ILE A 90 -25.51 -2.06 2.99
N TRP A 91 -25.43 -0.73 3.00
CA TRP A 91 -24.94 0.01 4.15
C TRP A 91 -25.83 -0.17 5.39
N GLU A 92 -27.15 -0.10 5.24
CA GLU A 92 -28.11 -0.37 6.32
C GLU A 92 -27.99 -1.81 6.83
N GLN A 93 -27.84 -2.79 5.95
CA GLN A 93 -27.64 -4.19 6.35
C GLN A 93 -26.37 -4.40 7.17
N ILE A 94 -25.25 -3.78 6.75
CA ILE A 94 -24.00 -3.83 7.49
C ILE A 94 -24.18 -3.19 8.87
N THR A 95 -24.70 -1.96 8.90
CA THR A 95 -24.87 -1.20 10.15
C THR A 95 -25.79 -1.92 11.14
N ASN A 96 -26.86 -2.54 10.66
CA ASN A 96 -27.79 -3.30 11.51
C ASN A 96 -27.20 -4.60 12.04
N LYS A 97 -26.19 -5.19 11.40
CA LYS A 97 -25.58 -6.47 11.79
C LYS A 97 -24.19 -6.31 12.41
N ILE A 98 -23.63 -5.10 12.43
CA ILE A 98 -22.26 -4.86 12.90
C ILE A 98 -22.06 -5.28 14.36
N HIS A 99 -23.10 -5.17 15.18
CA HIS A 99 -23.11 -5.59 16.58
C HIS A 99 -23.01 -7.12 16.78
N LEU A 100 -23.19 -7.90 15.71
CA LEU A 100 -23.05 -9.36 15.72
C LEU A 100 -21.62 -9.82 15.41
N LEU A 101 -20.72 -8.89 15.06
CA LEU A 101 -19.31 -9.21 14.86
C LEU A 101 -18.67 -9.56 16.20
N ASP A 102 -17.77 -10.55 16.18
CA ASP A 102 -17.00 -10.92 17.36
C ASP A 102 -16.23 -9.68 17.88
N PRO A 103 -16.29 -9.38 19.19
CA PRO A 103 -15.60 -8.23 19.80
C PRO A 103 -14.13 -8.10 19.42
N GLN A 104 -13.43 -9.19 19.08
CA GLN A 104 -12.03 -9.15 18.63
C GLN A 104 -11.83 -8.40 17.30
N TYR A 105 -12.87 -8.28 16.48
CA TYR A 105 -12.87 -7.57 15.18
C TYR A 105 -13.54 -6.19 15.25
N VAL A 106 -14.11 -5.85 16.40
CA VAL A 106 -14.81 -4.59 16.64
C VAL A 106 -13.76 -3.57 17.08
N ALA A 107 -13.40 -2.63 16.21
CA ALA A 107 -12.49 -1.55 16.57
C ALA A 107 -13.09 -0.78 17.77
N TYR A 108 -12.33 -0.69 18.86
CA TYR A 108 -12.76 -0.29 20.21
C TYR A 108 -13.38 1.12 20.35
N ARG A 109 -13.66 1.83 19.25
CA ARG A 109 -14.23 3.17 19.25
C ARG A 109 -15.17 3.35 18.06
N TYR A 110 -16.46 3.37 18.33
CA TYR A 110 -17.45 3.92 17.39
C TYR A 110 -17.84 5.31 17.84
N PHE A 111 -18.00 6.19 16.85
CA PHE A 111 -18.62 7.49 17.02
C PHE A 111 -20.06 7.38 16.50
N ILE A 112 -21.04 7.36 17.40
CA ILE A 112 -22.46 7.30 17.04
C ILE A 112 -23.17 8.48 17.72
N GLY A 113 -23.85 9.30 16.93
CA GLY A 113 -24.72 10.36 17.45
C GLY A 113 -24.01 11.55 18.15
N GLY A 114 -22.68 11.66 18.03
CA GLY A 114 -21.90 12.72 18.70
C GLY A 114 -21.06 12.23 19.87
N ASP A 115 -21.19 10.97 20.27
CA ASP A 115 -20.51 10.41 21.43
C ASP A 115 -19.64 9.20 21.08
N TRP A 116 -18.56 9.03 21.86
CA TRP A 116 -17.66 7.87 21.79
C TRP A 116 -18.15 6.77 22.72
N ILE A 117 -18.53 5.63 22.15
CA ILE A 117 -18.97 4.46 22.93
C ILE A 117 -17.86 3.41 22.91
N SER A 118 -17.54 2.89 24.09
CA SER A 118 -16.60 1.78 24.30
C SER A 118 -17.36 0.57 24.81
N PHE A 119 -17.09 -0.62 24.29
CA PHE A 119 -17.59 -1.87 24.86
C PHE A 119 -16.43 -2.53 25.63
N SER A 120 -16.66 -2.83 26.91
CA SER A 120 -15.74 -3.51 27.83
C SER A 120 -15.95 -5.01 27.83
#